data_AF-A0A9J6BNU8-F1
#
_entry.id   AF-A0A9J6BNU8-F1
#
_cell.length_a   1.000
_cell.length_b   1.000
_cell.length_c   1.000
_cell.angle_alpha   90.00
_cell.angle_beta   90.00
_cell.angle_gamma   90.00
#
_symmetry.space_group_name_H-M   'P 1'
#
loop_
_entity.id
_entity.type
_entity.pdbx_description
1 polymer ?
#
loop_
_entity_poly.entity_id
_entity_poly.type
_entity_poly.pdbx_seq_one_letter_code
_entity_poly.pdbx_strand_id
1 'polypeptide(L)'
;MRIKFVHFIILLLSLVFFVSASDDEQQYEPADNICEKCNCTSTNETSENGESGTIFTIDCSLKDFQHIFAKWPESMGDNHNEIIYIMSFNNLNNLQQMPSTDAVLFFTCRHCKISNFANAAFIDSPNIHSLDLSYNKITSESLNPDIFRGPQSDDNEYASIKLTNLDLSHNSITFLDEKLFEHTPQLKNLDLSYNELKNIDEGTGVAISKLHELETLYLSHTGISDLPNSIFEKMNHLSELILSGNQFKIIPSSLSTLTHLKLLHLSENFIEEITHESFNGLKDLKTLNISKMSELREIKDGAFKELHSLEVLICSGNKKLNSLYLADILKIEHLKVFDISHNNLTTLNFGEIEEVDKSLNSSKIEREKFFKNLHTLKLEGNPWHCDCKIMKSLEFFNHNATYFKRALNSDEARCETPFDLLSKLLYDLQSQSIYDLSSNFYCSDQKPKPMKIPVYDPPQFLRPKSVMLTVFAVVAVVIVGIIIGFIIVCIKRRLKANEYSNNSNPIRYTAVRDSTVSNIANIPYQQP
;
A
#
# COMPACT_ATOMS: atom_id res chain seq x y z
N MET A 1 -59.64 44.68 -30.47
CA MET A 1 -59.36 43.23 -30.27
C MET A 1 -57.93 42.91 -29.83
N ARG A 2 -56.89 43.60 -30.33
CA ARG A 2 -55.48 43.27 -29.99
C ARG A 2 -55.05 43.53 -28.53
N ILE A 3 -55.63 44.50 -27.83
CA ILE A 3 -55.24 44.85 -26.44
C ILE A 3 -55.75 43.83 -25.40
N LYS A 4 -56.90 43.19 -25.66
CA LYS A 4 -57.46 42.14 -24.78
C LYS A 4 -56.72 40.80 -24.89
N PHE A 5 -56.11 40.53 -26.04
CA PHE A 5 -55.35 39.29 -26.27
C PHE A 5 -53.97 39.33 -25.57
N VAL A 6 -53.33 40.50 -25.54
CA VAL A 6 -52.05 40.70 -24.83
C VAL A 6 -52.25 40.63 -23.31
N HIS A 7 -53.34 41.19 -22.77
CA HIS A 7 -53.66 41.04 -21.34
C HIS A 7 -53.97 39.60 -20.95
N PHE A 8 -54.64 38.83 -21.81
CA PHE A 8 -54.92 37.41 -21.57
C PHE A 8 -53.65 36.56 -21.58
N ILE A 9 -52.70 36.83 -22.49
CA ILE A 9 -51.39 36.15 -22.56
C ILE A 9 -50.51 36.50 -21.36
N ILE A 10 -50.51 37.77 -20.90
CA ILE A 10 -49.76 38.18 -19.70
C ILE A 10 -50.35 37.52 -18.44
N LEU A 11 -51.68 37.42 -18.33
CA LEU A 11 -52.34 36.73 -17.21
C LEU A 11 -52.06 35.22 -17.22
N LEU A 12 -52.03 34.59 -18.40
CA LEU A 12 -51.70 33.17 -18.55
C LEU A 12 -50.22 32.91 -18.26
N LEU A 13 -49.31 33.79 -18.68
CA LEU A 13 -47.89 33.71 -18.35
C LEU A 13 -47.65 33.94 -16.84
N SER A 14 -48.36 34.87 -16.20
CA SER A 14 -48.27 35.02 -14.74
C SER A 14 -48.82 33.79 -13.99
N LEU A 15 -49.86 33.14 -14.50
CA LEU A 15 -50.38 31.89 -13.93
C LEU A 15 -49.45 30.69 -14.16
N VAL A 16 -48.69 30.66 -15.26
CA VAL A 16 -47.68 29.62 -15.52
C VAL A 16 -46.41 29.85 -14.68
N PHE A 17 -46.02 31.11 -14.42
CA PHE A 17 -44.93 31.44 -13.49
C PHE A 17 -45.30 31.21 -12.01
N PHE A 18 -46.59 31.30 -11.65
CA PHE A 18 -47.06 30.94 -10.30
C PHE A 18 -47.20 29.41 -10.08
N VAL A 19 -47.09 28.59 -11.13
CA VAL A 19 -47.21 27.11 -11.04
C VAL A 19 -45.84 26.43 -11.18
N SER A 20 -44.76 27.18 -11.38
CA SER A 20 -43.38 26.65 -11.40
C SER A 20 -42.46 27.27 -10.35
N ALA A 21 -43.02 27.91 -9.32
CA ALA A 21 -42.29 28.58 -8.23
C ALA A 21 -42.71 28.06 -6.85
N SER A 22 -43.04 26.77 -6.76
CA SER A 22 -43.49 26.12 -5.51
C SER A 22 -42.69 24.86 -5.14
N ASP A 23 -41.49 24.67 -5.70
CA ASP A 23 -40.56 23.60 -5.29
C ASP A 23 -39.29 24.14 -4.58
N ASP A 24 -39.15 25.47 -4.48
CA ASP A 24 -38.18 26.14 -3.59
C ASP A 24 -38.92 26.56 -2.32
N GLU A 25 -38.91 25.78 -1.23
CA GLU A 25 -39.04 26.32 0.16
C GLU A 25 -39.05 25.31 1.32
N GLN A 26 -38.78 24.02 1.14
CA GLN A 26 -38.47 23.17 2.32
C GLN A 26 -36.97 23.21 2.64
N GLN A 27 -36.55 24.29 3.29
CA GLN A 27 -35.16 24.45 3.77
C GLN A 27 -34.84 23.46 4.90
N TYR A 28 -35.83 22.88 5.58
CA TYR A 28 -35.64 21.96 6.71
C TYR A 28 -36.71 20.86 6.72
N GLU A 29 -36.44 19.75 7.40
CA GLU A 29 -37.44 18.70 7.62
C GLU A 29 -38.60 19.22 8.46
N PRO A 30 -39.87 18.97 8.06
CA PRO A 30 -41.02 19.47 8.81
C PRO A 30 -41.24 18.62 10.07
N ALA A 31 -40.95 19.17 11.25
CA ALA A 31 -41.37 18.60 12.53
C ALA A 31 -41.46 19.71 13.58
N ASP A 32 -42.46 19.62 14.47
CA ASP A 32 -42.56 20.52 15.62
C ASP A 32 -41.47 20.20 16.65
N ASN A 33 -41.11 18.91 16.77
CA ASN A 33 -40.00 18.43 17.58
C ASN A 33 -39.24 17.31 16.85
N ILE A 34 -37.90 17.42 16.76
CA ILE A 34 -37.03 16.42 16.14
C ILE A 34 -37.23 15.00 16.72
N CYS A 35 -37.55 14.90 18.01
CA CYS A 35 -37.75 13.62 18.70
C CYS A 35 -39.07 12.91 18.34
N GLU A 36 -39.95 13.53 17.55
CA GLU A 36 -41.11 12.86 16.97
C GLU A 36 -40.73 11.97 15.77
N LYS A 37 -39.65 12.35 15.07
CA LYS A 37 -39.16 11.63 13.88
C LYS A 37 -37.87 10.86 14.12
N CYS A 38 -37.09 11.27 15.12
CA CYS A 38 -35.80 10.70 15.48
C CYS A 38 -35.82 10.06 16.87
N ASN A 39 -34.86 9.19 17.14
CA ASN A 39 -34.69 8.60 18.45
C ASN A 39 -33.83 9.50 19.34
N CYS A 40 -34.42 10.06 20.39
CA CYS A 40 -33.72 10.95 21.32
C CYS A 40 -33.49 10.26 22.67
N THR A 41 -32.26 10.28 23.15
CA THR A 41 -31.88 9.79 24.49
C THR A 41 -31.03 10.81 25.22
N SER A 42 -31.05 10.80 26.56
CA SER A 42 -30.26 11.70 27.40
C SER A 42 -29.55 10.94 28.51
N THR A 43 -28.28 11.28 28.75
CA THR A 43 -27.48 10.74 29.85
C THR A 43 -26.91 11.91 30.66
N ASN A 44 -27.10 11.89 31.98
CA ASN A 44 -26.53 12.92 32.84
C ASN A 44 -25.10 12.53 33.22
N GLU A 45 -24.15 13.43 32.99
CA GLU A 45 -22.79 13.30 33.47
C GLU A 45 -22.50 14.35 34.53
N THR A 46 -21.96 13.90 35.66
CA THR A 46 -21.37 14.77 36.67
C THR A 46 -19.87 14.82 36.43
N SER A 47 -19.37 15.97 36.02
CA SER A 47 -17.93 16.19 35.87
C SER A 47 -17.22 16.11 37.23
N GLU A 48 -15.91 15.85 37.22
CA GLU A 48 -15.07 15.82 38.43
C GLU A 48 -15.06 17.16 39.19
N ASN A 49 -15.44 18.26 38.54
CA ASN A 49 -15.53 19.61 39.12
C ASN A 49 -16.91 19.92 39.73
N GLY A 50 -17.86 18.98 39.71
CA GLY A 50 -19.21 19.15 40.28
C GLY A 50 -20.21 19.86 39.36
N GLU A 51 -19.82 20.22 38.13
CA GLU A 51 -20.75 20.69 37.10
C GLU A 51 -21.48 19.47 36.51
N SER A 52 -22.82 19.53 36.52
CA SER A 52 -23.68 18.50 35.93
C SER A 52 -24.05 18.93 34.51
N GLY A 53 -23.60 18.15 33.51
CA GLY A 53 -23.97 18.31 32.11
C GLY A 53 -24.89 17.18 31.66
N THR A 54 -25.63 17.41 30.59
CA THR A 54 -26.45 16.35 29.95
C THR A 54 -25.96 16.11 28.54
N ILE A 55 -25.67 14.86 28.21
CA ILE A 55 -25.37 14.42 26.85
C ILE A 55 -26.69 13.99 26.21
N PHE A 56 -27.09 14.69 25.16
CA PHE A 56 -28.25 14.36 24.35
C PHE A 56 -27.80 13.68 23.06
N THR A 57 -28.32 12.49 22.80
CA THR A 57 -28.10 11.79 21.53
C THR A 57 -29.39 11.82 20.72
N ILE A 58 -29.30 12.34 19.50
CA ILE A 58 -30.40 12.42 18.54
C ILE A 58 -30.02 11.58 17.32
N ASP A 59 -30.57 10.38 17.24
CA ASP A 59 -30.35 9.47 16.12
C ASP A 59 -31.50 9.54 15.11
N CYS A 60 -31.19 10.18 13.98
CA CYS A 60 -32.05 10.36 12.82
C CYS A 60 -31.58 9.50 11.63
N SER A 61 -30.78 8.46 11.87
CA SER A 61 -30.20 7.65 10.79
C SER A 61 -31.25 6.81 10.07
N LEU A 62 -31.02 6.53 8.77
CA LEU A 62 -31.86 5.62 7.95
C LEU A 62 -33.35 6.02 7.92
N LYS A 63 -33.64 7.32 7.81
CA LYS A 63 -35.02 7.85 7.77
C LYS A 63 -35.42 8.41 6.40
N ASP A 64 -34.53 8.33 5.42
CA ASP A 64 -34.66 8.92 4.09
C ASP A 64 -34.88 10.45 4.10
N PHE A 65 -34.44 11.14 5.15
CA PHE A 65 -34.52 12.60 5.22
C PHE A 65 -33.74 13.27 4.10
N GLN A 66 -34.27 14.38 3.60
CA GLN A 66 -33.66 15.19 2.55
C GLN A 66 -33.03 16.48 3.11
N HIS A 67 -33.41 16.86 4.32
CA HIS A 67 -32.99 18.09 5.00
C HIS A 67 -32.64 17.83 6.48
N ILE A 68 -31.87 18.71 7.12
CA ILE A 68 -31.77 18.70 8.59
C ILE A 68 -33.01 19.34 9.21
N PHE A 69 -33.19 19.21 10.52
CA PHE A 69 -34.27 19.90 11.25
C PHE A 69 -33.87 21.32 11.62
N ALA A 70 -34.84 22.23 11.78
CA ALA A 70 -34.60 23.65 12.03
C ALA A 70 -34.41 24.03 13.51
N LYS A 71 -34.79 23.15 14.45
CA LYS A 71 -34.84 23.47 15.89
C LYS A 71 -34.46 22.25 16.73
N TRP A 72 -33.77 22.53 17.83
CA TRP A 72 -33.54 21.55 18.90
C TRP A 72 -34.78 21.43 19.79
N PRO A 73 -34.95 20.31 20.53
CA PRO A 73 -35.93 20.22 21.60
C PRO A 73 -35.68 21.30 22.67
N GLU A 74 -36.74 21.82 23.29
CA GLU A 74 -36.68 22.95 24.24
C GLU A 74 -35.69 22.76 25.40
N SER A 75 -35.30 21.52 25.73
CA SER A 75 -34.41 21.19 26.85
C SER A 75 -32.93 21.01 26.49
N MET A 76 -32.52 21.10 25.22
CA MET A 76 -31.18 20.65 24.78
C MET A 76 -30.15 21.76 24.54
N GLY A 77 -30.57 23.02 24.38
CA GLY A 77 -29.72 24.10 23.83
C GLY A 77 -28.76 24.85 24.77
N ASP A 78 -28.62 24.44 26.03
CA ASP A 78 -27.83 25.17 27.04
C ASP A 78 -26.31 24.87 27.00
N ASN A 79 -25.49 25.85 27.43
CA ASN A 79 -24.02 25.83 27.46
C ASN A 79 -23.36 24.65 28.23
N HIS A 80 -24.10 23.91 29.06
CA HIS A 80 -23.57 22.77 29.83
C HIS A 80 -23.90 21.40 29.19
N ASN A 81 -24.59 21.41 28.05
CA ASN A 81 -25.02 20.19 27.39
C ASN A 81 -24.12 19.85 26.22
N GLU A 82 -24.11 18.57 25.88
CA GLU A 82 -23.53 18.06 24.64
C GLU A 82 -24.64 17.50 23.76
N ILE A 83 -24.59 17.78 22.47
CA ILE A 83 -25.54 17.28 21.48
C ILE A 83 -24.78 16.40 20.49
N ILE A 84 -25.11 15.11 20.47
CA ILE A 84 -24.66 14.15 19.47
C ILE A 84 -25.78 13.99 18.45
N TYR A 85 -25.61 14.59 17.28
CA TYR A 85 -26.61 14.61 16.22
C TYR A 85 -26.19 13.73 15.04
N ILE A 86 -26.89 12.61 14.86
CA ILE A 86 -26.56 11.57 13.89
C ILE A 86 -27.60 11.57 12.77
N MET A 87 -27.18 11.94 11.56
CA MET A 87 -28.01 11.99 10.34
C MET A 87 -27.56 10.97 9.28
N SER A 88 -26.74 9.98 9.64
CA SER A 88 -26.12 9.07 8.68
C SER A 88 -27.12 8.25 7.85
N PHE A 89 -26.73 7.91 6.62
CA PHE A 89 -27.53 7.15 5.66
C PHE A 89 -28.88 7.81 5.27
N ASN A 90 -28.91 9.14 5.23
CA ASN A 90 -30.02 9.91 4.66
C ASN A 90 -29.66 10.46 3.26
N ASN A 91 -30.50 11.32 2.70
CA ASN A 91 -30.39 11.86 1.34
C ASN A 91 -30.19 13.39 1.33
N LEU A 92 -29.33 13.88 2.22
CA LEU A 92 -29.01 15.29 2.38
C LEU A 92 -28.06 15.78 1.27
N ASN A 93 -28.60 16.19 0.12
CA ASN A 93 -27.76 16.70 -0.96
C ASN A 93 -27.07 18.05 -0.61
N ASN A 94 -27.72 18.85 0.25
CA ASN A 94 -27.24 20.15 0.71
C ASN A 94 -27.26 20.21 2.23
N LEU A 95 -26.12 20.48 2.86
CA LEU A 95 -26.06 20.71 4.30
C LEU A 95 -26.50 22.15 4.61
N GLN A 96 -27.66 22.31 5.24
CA GLN A 96 -28.14 23.64 5.64
C GLN A 96 -27.42 24.18 6.86
N GLN A 97 -27.68 25.45 7.15
CA GLN A 97 -27.26 26.08 8.40
C GLN A 97 -27.85 25.35 9.59
N MET A 98 -26.96 25.06 10.53
CA MET A 98 -27.19 24.23 11.70
C MET A 98 -28.11 24.99 12.68
N PRO A 99 -28.99 24.29 13.43
CA PRO A 99 -29.87 24.95 14.38
C PRO A 99 -29.07 25.61 15.51
N SER A 100 -29.52 26.80 15.92
CA SER A 100 -28.81 27.60 16.91
C SER A 100 -28.67 26.90 18.25
N THR A 101 -27.44 26.81 18.76
CA THR A 101 -27.16 26.25 20.10
C THR A 101 -25.83 26.71 20.65
N ASP A 102 -25.81 26.86 21.96
CA ASP A 102 -24.61 27.09 22.76
C ASP A 102 -24.00 25.77 23.29
N ALA A 103 -24.68 24.64 23.12
CA ALA A 103 -24.19 23.33 23.52
C ALA A 103 -22.97 22.90 22.68
N VAL A 104 -22.16 21.99 23.22
CA VAL A 104 -21.09 21.34 22.45
C VAL A 104 -21.74 20.41 21.43
N LEU A 105 -21.45 20.61 20.14
CA LEU A 105 -22.11 19.87 19.06
C LEU A 105 -21.17 18.87 18.40
N PHE A 106 -21.64 17.63 18.29
CA PHE A 106 -21.04 16.56 17.48
C PHE A 106 -22.02 16.22 16.37
N PHE A 107 -21.63 16.43 15.11
CA PHE A 107 -22.48 16.14 13.96
C PHE A 107 -21.90 15.04 13.09
N THR A 108 -22.71 14.04 12.77
CA THR A 108 -22.31 12.92 11.92
C THR A 108 -23.32 12.74 10.80
N CYS A 109 -22.84 12.82 9.56
CA CYS A 109 -23.65 12.58 8.37
C CYS A 109 -22.88 11.76 7.34
N ARG A 110 -22.68 10.48 7.65
CA ARG A 110 -22.01 9.53 6.76
C ARG A 110 -22.97 9.03 5.72
N HIS A 111 -22.51 8.81 4.48
CA HIS A 111 -23.37 8.29 3.41
C HIS A 111 -24.64 9.13 3.16
N CYS A 112 -24.56 10.44 3.37
CA CYS A 112 -25.69 11.36 3.26
C CYS A 112 -25.91 11.92 1.85
N LYS A 113 -24.97 11.67 0.92
CA LYS A 113 -24.93 12.23 -0.44
C LYS A 113 -24.70 13.75 -0.49
N ILE A 114 -24.15 14.33 0.58
CA ILE A 114 -23.84 15.77 0.64
C ILE A 114 -22.89 16.12 -0.50
N SER A 115 -23.27 17.13 -1.28
CA SER A 115 -22.43 17.71 -2.33
C SER A 115 -22.36 19.23 -2.26
N ASN A 116 -23.22 19.87 -1.47
CA ASN A 116 -23.29 21.32 -1.32
C ASN A 116 -23.46 21.70 0.16
N PHE A 117 -23.08 22.93 0.47
CA PHE A 117 -23.18 23.50 1.81
C PHE A 117 -23.85 24.86 1.73
N ALA A 118 -24.66 25.18 2.73
CA ALA A 118 -25.01 26.56 3.01
C ALA A 118 -23.73 27.33 3.39
N ASN A 119 -23.64 28.58 2.91
CA ASN A 119 -22.62 29.50 3.41
C ASN A 119 -22.86 29.70 4.91
N ALA A 120 -21.79 29.70 5.71
CA ALA A 120 -21.87 29.83 7.16
C ALA A 120 -22.72 28.74 7.85
N ALA A 121 -22.57 27.49 7.41
CA ALA A 121 -23.34 26.35 7.90
C ALA A 121 -23.31 26.20 9.44
N PHE A 122 -22.27 26.71 10.11
CA PHE A 122 -22.05 26.58 11.55
C PHE A 122 -22.08 27.90 12.32
N ILE A 123 -22.55 29.01 11.72
CA ILE A 123 -22.52 30.34 12.33
C ILE A 123 -23.30 30.42 13.65
N ASP A 124 -24.43 29.72 13.74
CA ASP A 124 -25.29 29.67 14.93
C ASP A 124 -24.94 28.50 15.86
N SER A 125 -23.90 27.72 15.53
CA SER A 125 -23.45 26.55 16.29
C SER A 125 -21.92 26.63 16.52
N PRO A 126 -21.38 27.74 17.07
CA PRO A 126 -19.94 27.98 17.10
C PRO A 126 -19.16 26.98 17.97
N ASN A 127 -19.84 26.27 18.87
CA ASN A 127 -19.30 25.21 19.72
C ASN A 127 -19.33 23.82 19.06
N ILE A 128 -19.44 23.74 17.72
CA ILE A 128 -19.25 22.47 17.01
C ILE A 128 -17.83 21.95 17.22
N HIS A 129 -17.72 20.77 17.80
CA HIS A 129 -16.46 20.17 18.19
C HIS A 129 -16.01 19.11 17.19
N SER A 130 -16.95 18.29 16.70
CA SER A 130 -16.67 17.20 15.76
C SER A 130 -17.65 17.19 14.59
N LEU A 131 -17.10 17.00 13.40
CA LEU A 131 -17.83 16.92 12.15
C LEU A 131 -17.36 15.71 11.34
N ASP A 132 -18.23 14.70 11.22
CA ASP A 132 -18.00 13.54 10.36
C ASP A 132 -18.91 13.61 9.13
N LEU A 133 -18.28 13.91 7.99
CA LEU A 133 -18.90 13.99 6.67
C LEU A 133 -18.28 12.95 5.72
N SER A 134 -17.79 11.84 6.27
CA SER A 134 -17.20 10.77 5.48
C SER A 134 -18.21 10.11 4.53
N TYR A 135 -17.72 9.55 3.42
CA TYR A 135 -18.54 8.83 2.44
C TYR A 135 -19.66 9.68 1.82
N ASN A 136 -19.36 10.93 1.45
CA ASN A 136 -20.30 11.82 0.75
C ASN A 136 -19.87 12.07 -0.70
N LYS A 137 -20.35 13.16 -1.30
CA LYS A 137 -20.03 13.59 -2.67
C LYS A 137 -19.42 14.99 -2.67
N ILE A 138 -18.68 15.32 -1.61
CA ILE A 138 -18.07 16.63 -1.42
C ILE A 138 -16.94 16.78 -2.43
N THR A 139 -16.93 17.89 -3.16
CA THR A 139 -15.85 18.26 -4.08
C THR A 139 -15.12 19.50 -3.56
N SER A 140 -13.93 19.76 -4.10
CA SER A 140 -13.15 20.97 -3.77
C SER A 140 -13.93 22.25 -4.00
N GLU A 141 -14.72 22.31 -5.09
CA GLU A 141 -15.53 23.49 -5.44
C GLU A 141 -16.67 23.74 -4.46
N SER A 142 -17.16 22.69 -3.81
CA SER A 142 -18.19 22.79 -2.78
C SER A 142 -17.63 23.23 -1.42
N LEU A 143 -16.33 23.01 -1.17
CA LEU A 143 -15.65 23.38 0.08
C LEU A 143 -15.09 24.80 -0.01
N ASN A 144 -15.90 25.79 0.36
CA ASN A 144 -15.45 27.16 0.48
C ASN A 144 -15.12 27.54 1.94
N PRO A 145 -14.23 28.52 2.18
CA PRO A 145 -13.87 28.99 3.53
C PRO A 145 -15.06 29.50 4.37
N ASP A 146 -16.09 30.06 3.73
CA ASP A 146 -17.25 30.63 4.41
C ASP A 146 -18.10 29.57 5.13
N ILE A 147 -17.94 28.28 4.82
CA ILE A 147 -18.68 27.19 5.51
C ILE A 147 -18.36 27.18 7.01
N PHE A 148 -17.08 27.37 7.35
CA PHE A 148 -16.56 27.21 8.72
C PHE A 148 -16.46 28.51 9.50
N ARG A 149 -16.97 29.62 8.96
CA ARG A 149 -16.93 30.91 9.66
C ARG A 149 -17.93 30.93 10.82
N GLY A 150 -17.50 31.48 11.95
CA GLY A 150 -18.34 31.72 13.12
C GLY A 150 -19.10 33.05 13.03
N PRO A 151 -19.76 33.46 14.13
CA PRO A 151 -20.50 34.71 14.19
C PRO A 151 -19.59 35.92 13.97
N GLN A 152 -20.13 36.96 13.35
CA GLN A 152 -19.39 38.18 13.06
C GLN A 152 -19.20 39.01 14.35
N SER A 153 -17.96 39.43 14.61
CA SER A 153 -17.60 40.32 15.72
C SER A 153 -17.90 41.79 15.36
N ASP A 154 -17.83 42.66 16.38
CA ASP A 154 -18.04 44.10 16.22
C ASP A 154 -17.05 44.77 15.24
N ASP A 155 -15.88 44.16 15.03
CA ASP A 155 -14.83 44.64 14.11
C ASP A 155 -15.03 44.15 12.66
N ASN A 156 -16.20 43.59 12.33
CA ASN A 156 -16.54 42.95 11.06
C ASN A 156 -15.73 41.67 10.73
N GLU A 157 -14.98 41.13 11.68
CA GLU A 157 -14.24 39.87 11.51
C GLU A 157 -15.10 38.67 11.95
N TYR A 158 -15.02 37.56 11.22
CA TYR A 158 -15.72 36.34 11.64
C TYR A 158 -14.94 35.62 12.74
N ALA A 159 -15.62 35.29 13.85
CA ALA A 159 -15.03 34.50 14.92
C ALA A 159 -14.70 33.08 14.43
N SER A 160 -13.73 32.44 15.09
CA SER A 160 -13.45 31.02 14.86
C SER A 160 -14.48 30.13 15.53
N ILE A 161 -14.79 28.99 14.90
CA ILE A 161 -15.58 27.91 15.53
C ILE A 161 -14.65 26.96 16.29
N LYS A 162 -15.19 26.21 17.26
CA LYS A 162 -14.43 25.32 18.15
C LYS A 162 -14.18 23.91 17.57
N LEU A 163 -14.10 23.81 16.25
CA LEU A 163 -13.95 22.53 15.55
C LEU A 163 -12.57 21.93 15.82
N THR A 164 -12.52 20.73 16.39
CA THR A 164 -11.29 19.99 16.68
C THR A 164 -11.15 18.73 15.81
N ASN A 165 -12.27 18.14 15.39
CA ASN A 165 -12.28 16.89 14.64
C ASN A 165 -13.07 17.06 13.33
N LEU A 166 -12.41 16.81 12.21
CA LEU A 166 -13.01 16.88 10.88
C LEU A 166 -12.67 15.65 10.05
N ASP A 167 -13.68 14.84 9.75
CA ASP A 167 -13.58 13.71 8.82
C ASP A 167 -14.26 14.05 7.50
N LEU A 168 -13.44 14.20 6.46
CA LEU A 168 -13.83 14.41 5.07
C LEU A 168 -13.41 13.22 4.19
N SER A 169 -13.11 12.06 4.79
CA SER A 169 -12.66 10.88 4.06
C SER A 169 -13.73 10.33 3.12
N HIS A 170 -13.31 9.59 2.09
CA HIS A 170 -14.22 8.99 1.10
C HIS A 170 -15.14 10.02 0.42
N ASN A 171 -14.56 11.11 -0.07
CA ASN A 171 -15.24 12.14 -0.86
C ASN A 171 -14.57 12.26 -2.24
N SER A 172 -14.78 13.37 -2.95
CA SER A 172 -14.19 13.64 -4.27
C SER A 172 -13.38 14.93 -4.26
N ILE A 173 -12.67 15.20 -3.16
CA ILE A 173 -11.83 16.38 -2.97
C ILE A 173 -10.53 16.19 -3.75
N THR A 174 -10.17 17.20 -4.54
CA THR A 174 -8.97 17.23 -5.40
C THR A 174 -7.98 18.32 -5.01
N PHE A 175 -8.44 19.38 -4.32
CA PHE A 175 -7.62 20.45 -3.76
C PHE A 175 -8.37 21.09 -2.59
N LEU A 176 -7.67 21.88 -1.78
CA LEU A 176 -8.27 22.71 -0.72
C LEU A 176 -7.95 24.18 -0.99
N ASP A 177 -8.93 25.06 -0.76
CA ASP A 177 -8.69 26.50 -0.78
C ASP A 177 -7.72 26.91 0.34
N GLU A 178 -6.80 27.83 0.06
CA GLU A 178 -5.75 28.26 1.00
C GLU A 178 -6.30 28.87 2.32
N LYS A 179 -7.57 29.30 2.31
CA LYS A 179 -8.28 29.89 3.45
C LYS A 179 -9.30 28.96 4.09
N LEU A 180 -9.44 27.71 3.60
CA LEU A 180 -10.49 26.80 4.06
C LEU A 180 -10.57 26.66 5.59
N PHE A 181 -9.41 26.65 6.26
CA PHE A 181 -9.29 26.47 7.70
C PHE A 181 -8.97 27.76 8.48
N GLU A 182 -9.16 28.95 7.88
CA GLU A 182 -8.89 30.24 8.54
C GLU A 182 -9.70 30.43 9.84
N HIS A 183 -10.91 29.89 9.89
CA HIS A 183 -11.82 29.98 11.03
C HIS A 183 -11.88 28.71 11.90
N THR A 184 -10.95 27.76 11.69
CA THR A 184 -10.83 26.52 12.48
C THR A 184 -9.39 26.31 12.99
N PRO A 185 -8.78 27.29 13.69
CA PRO A 185 -7.39 27.21 14.11
C PRO A 185 -7.13 26.14 15.18
N GLN A 186 -8.18 25.64 15.84
CA GLN A 186 -8.12 24.63 16.90
C GLN A 186 -8.22 23.19 16.39
N LEU A 187 -8.19 22.98 15.07
CA LEU A 187 -8.35 21.65 14.49
C LEU A 187 -7.18 20.73 14.88
N LYS A 188 -7.51 19.61 15.53
CA LYS A 188 -6.56 18.61 16.05
C LYS A 188 -6.50 17.36 15.20
N ASN A 189 -7.63 16.96 14.62
CA ASN A 189 -7.74 15.73 13.84
C ASN A 189 -8.38 16.02 12.50
N LEU A 190 -7.66 15.72 11.42
CA LEU A 190 -8.14 15.90 10.05
C LEU A 190 -7.97 14.59 9.27
N ASP A 191 -9.07 14.06 8.74
CA ASP A 191 -9.06 12.93 7.81
C ASP A 191 -9.51 13.36 6.41
N LEU A 192 -8.59 13.20 5.45
CA LEU A 192 -8.79 13.46 4.03
C LEU A 192 -8.60 12.17 3.20
N SER A 193 -8.52 11.01 3.85
CA SER A 193 -8.24 9.73 3.20
C SER A 193 -9.29 9.38 2.15
N TYR A 194 -8.90 8.61 1.13
CA TYR A 194 -9.79 8.18 0.04
C TYR A 194 -10.47 9.37 -0.68
N ASN A 195 -9.71 10.43 -0.91
CA ASN A 195 -10.01 11.52 -1.85
C ASN A 195 -9.07 11.44 -3.07
N GLU A 196 -9.12 12.41 -3.98
CA GLU A 196 -8.29 12.42 -5.21
C GLU A 196 -7.34 13.62 -5.28
N LEU A 197 -6.66 13.92 -4.17
CA LEU A 197 -5.74 15.07 -4.09
C LEU A 197 -4.63 15.02 -5.16
N LYS A 198 -4.12 13.82 -5.50
CA LYS A 198 -3.06 13.57 -6.51
C LYS A 198 -1.73 14.31 -6.25
N ASN A 199 -1.70 15.63 -6.34
CA ASN A 199 -0.56 16.44 -5.93
C ASN A 199 -1.06 17.50 -4.97
N ILE A 200 -0.35 17.70 -3.85
CA ILE A 200 -0.62 18.83 -2.97
C ILE A 200 -0.12 20.10 -3.68
N ASP A 201 -1.05 20.86 -4.25
CA ASP A 201 -0.76 22.16 -4.85
C ASP A 201 -0.46 23.24 -3.80
N GLU A 202 -0.12 24.45 -4.25
CA GLU A 202 0.24 25.55 -3.36
C GLU A 202 -0.91 25.90 -2.39
N GLY A 203 -2.15 25.99 -2.89
CA GLY A 203 -3.32 26.32 -2.08
C GLY A 203 -3.59 25.27 -1.00
N THR A 204 -3.59 23.99 -1.39
CA THR A 204 -3.78 22.87 -0.46
C THR A 204 -2.66 22.80 0.57
N GLY A 205 -1.42 23.00 0.13
CA GLY A 205 -0.25 23.06 1.01
C GLY A 205 -0.36 24.18 2.05
N VAL A 206 -0.77 25.38 1.63
CA VAL A 206 -1.00 26.52 2.53
C VAL A 206 -2.13 26.22 3.52
N ALA A 207 -3.26 25.69 3.04
CA ALA A 207 -4.41 25.35 3.89
C ALA A 207 -4.01 24.41 5.03
N ILE A 208 -3.30 23.33 4.69
CA ILE A 208 -2.83 22.33 5.67
C ILE A 208 -1.77 22.96 6.60
N SER A 209 -0.80 23.72 6.07
CA SER A 209 0.31 24.30 6.87
C SER A 209 -0.13 25.27 7.97
N LYS A 210 -1.34 25.84 7.87
CA LYS A 210 -1.94 26.75 8.87
C LYS A 210 -2.50 26.03 10.10
N LEU A 211 -2.66 24.70 10.04
CA LEU A 211 -3.20 23.89 11.14
C LEU A 211 -2.13 23.61 12.20
N HIS A 212 -1.78 24.62 12.98
CA HIS A 212 -0.67 24.56 13.95
C HIS A 212 -0.94 23.64 15.15
N GLU A 213 -2.21 23.46 15.52
CA GLU A 213 -2.67 22.60 16.62
C GLU A 213 -2.95 21.15 16.18
N LEU A 214 -2.67 20.79 14.91
CA LEU A 214 -2.98 19.48 14.37
C LEU A 214 -2.16 18.39 15.07
N GLU A 215 -2.84 17.39 15.63
CA GLU A 215 -2.26 16.26 16.35
C GLU A 215 -2.23 14.99 15.48
N THR A 216 -3.24 14.80 14.61
CA THR A 216 -3.34 13.66 13.69
C THR A 216 -3.77 14.07 12.29
N LEU A 217 -3.07 13.57 11.27
CA LEU A 217 -3.39 13.81 9.87
C LEU A 217 -3.47 12.50 9.10
N TYR A 218 -4.62 12.23 8.49
CA TYR A 218 -4.84 11.07 7.63
C TYR A 218 -4.97 11.50 6.17
N LEU A 219 -4.07 10.99 5.33
CA LEU A 219 -3.99 11.27 3.89
C LEU A 219 -3.89 9.97 3.09
N SER A 220 -4.47 8.88 3.60
CA SER A 220 -4.32 7.56 2.98
C SER A 220 -5.09 7.47 1.67
N HIS A 221 -4.54 6.77 0.67
CA HIS A 221 -5.23 6.54 -0.60
C HIS A 221 -5.73 7.82 -1.27
N THR A 222 -4.95 8.91 -1.21
CA THR A 222 -5.29 10.20 -1.84
C THR A 222 -4.59 10.42 -3.18
N GLY A 223 -3.70 9.49 -3.56
CA GLY A 223 -2.94 9.51 -4.79
C GLY A 223 -1.73 10.45 -4.76
N ILE A 224 -1.32 10.93 -3.57
CA ILE A 224 -0.23 11.88 -3.40
C ILE A 224 1.07 11.30 -3.92
N SER A 225 1.77 12.02 -4.81
CA SER A 225 3.08 11.61 -5.30
C SER A 225 4.26 12.35 -4.67
N ASP A 226 4.02 13.56 -4.14
CA ASP A 226 5.01 14.41 -3.47
C ASP A 226 4.34 15.37 -2.47
N LEU A 227 5.12 15.90 -1.52
CA LEU A 227 4.68 16.87 -0.52
C LEU A 227 5.55 18.14 -0.57
N PRO A 228 4.95 19.35 -0.51
CA PRO A 228 5.70 20.59 -0.37
C PRO A 228 6.62 20.56 0.85
N ASN A 229 7.85 21.06 0.70
CA ASN A 229 8.85 21.04 1.78
C ASN A 229 8.37 21.73 3.06
N SER A 230 7.56 22.78 2.94
CA SER A 230 7.10 23.61 4.05
C SER A 230 5.78 23.17 4.67
N ILE A 231 5.11 22.11 4.16
CA ILE A 231 3.76 21.73 4.58
C ILE A 231 3.66 21.45 6.10
N PHE A 232 4.75 20.98 6.69
CA PHE A 232 4.81 20.55 8.10
C PHE A 232 5.63 21.49 9.00
N GLU A 233 6.25 22.56 8.48
CA GLU A 233 7.23 23.39 9.21
C GLU A 233 6.71 23.98 10.54
N LYS A 234 5.40 24.20 10.64
CA LYS A 234 4.76 24.80 11.83
C LYS A 234 3.88 23.82 12.62
N MET A 235 3.91 22.53 12.29
CA MET A 235 3.07 21.51 12.93
C MET A 235 3.77 20.90 14.14
N ASN A 236 3.95 21.71 15.19
CA ASN A 236 4.71 21.30 16.38
C ASN A 236 3.99 20.21 17.22
N HIS A 237 2.68 20.08 17.06
CA HIS A 237 1.83 19.15 17.80
C HIS A 237 1.53 17.85 17.05
N LEU A 238 1.93 17.74 15.77
CA LEU A 238 1.60 16.58 14.95
C LEU A 238 2.32 15.34 15.46
N SER A 239 1.53 14.36 15.88
CA SER A 239 2.00 13.14 16.53
C SER A 239 1.71 11.89 15.72
N GLU A 240 0.68 11.92 14.87
CA GLU A 240 0.32 10.80 14.00
C GLU A 240 0.12 11.26 12.55
N LEU A 241 0.80 10.59 11.61
CA LEU A 241 0.70 10.87 10.19
C LEU A 241 0.53 9.57 9.40
N ILE A 242 -0.61 9.46 8.72
CA ILE A 242 -0.94 8.29 7.89
C ILE A 242 -0.92 8.68 6.41
N LEU A 243 0.05 8.14 5.68
CA LEU A 243 0.32 8.37 4.26
C LEU A 243 0.22 7.08 3.44
N SER A 244 -0.53 6.09 3.92
CA SER A 244 -0.57 4.77 3.29
C SER A 244 -1.32 4.77 1.97
N GLY A 245 -0.93 3.90 1.03
CA GLY A 245 -1.65 3.74 -0.23
C GLY A 245 -1.53 4.92 -1.19
N ASN A 246 -0.43 5.68 -1.11
CA ASN A 246 -0.14 6.82 -1.97
C ASN A 246 0.86 6.44 -3.09
N GLN A 247 1.34 7.44 -3.83
CA GLN A 247 2.19 7.27 -5.00
C GLN A 247 3.65 7.68 -4.75
N PHE A 248 4.07 7.74 -3.48
CA PHE A 248 5.44 8.13 -3.13
C PHE A 248 6.45 7.12 -3.67
N LYS A 249 7.45 7.62 -4.41
CA LYS A 249 8.60 6.85 -4.90
C LYS A 249 9.84 6.98 -4.02
N ILE A 250 9.87 8.03 -3.22
CA ILE A 250 10.87 8.32 -2.20
C ILE A 250 10.14 8.81 -0.95
N ILE A 251 10.79 8.71 0.20
CA ILE A 251 10.25 9.28 1.43
C ILE A 251 10.42 10.81 1.35
N PRO A 252 9.34 11.61 1.51
CA PRO A 252 9.42 13.06 1.35
C PRO A 252 10.33 13.74 2.38
N SER A 253 11.17 14.68 1.93
CA SER A 253 12.06 15.45 2.83
C SER A 253 11.31 16.34 3.81
N SER A 254 10.08 16.73 3.50
CA SER A 254 9.22 17.53 4.40
C SER A 254 8.99 16.87 5.76
N LEU A 255 9.04 15.53 5.83
CA LEU A 255 8.90 14.77 7.07
C LEU A 255 9.99 15.08 8.09
N SER A 256 11.16 15.59 7.67
CA SER A 256 12.27 15.86 8.60
C SER A 256 12.00 16.99 9.60
N THR A 257 10.94 17.77 9.37
CA THR A 257 10.50 18.85 10.26
C THR A 257 9.67 18.33 11.44
N LEU A 258 9.13 17.10 11.35
CA LEU A 258 8.19 16.53 12.32
C LEU A 258 8.91 15.86 13.51
N THR A 259 9.62 16.65 14.32
CA THR A 259 10.49 16.12 15.38
C THR A 259 9.75 15.41 16.53
N HIS A 260 8.46 15.71 16.72
CA HIS A 260 7.60 15.13 17.77
C HIS A 260 6.68 14.00 17.24
N LEU A 261 6.84 13.59 15.98
CA LEU A 261 6.01 12.57 15.37
C LEU A 261 6.24 11.23 16.07
N LYS A 262 5.16 10.57 16.50
CA LYS A 262 5.19 9.29 17.21
C LYS A 262 4.78 8.13 16.31
N LEU A 263 3.92 8.36 15.34
CA LEU A 263 3.40 7.34 14.44
C LEU A 263 3.47 7.80 12.98
N LEU A 264 4.11 6.98 12.15
CA LEU A 264 4.22 7.19 10.71
C LEU A 264 3.86 5.91 9.95
N HIS A 265 2.82 6.00 9.14
CA HIS A 265 2.41 4.91 8.25
C HIS A 265 2.63 5.29 6.77
N LEU A 266 3.59 4.64 6.13
CA LEU A 266 3.94 4.79 4.72
C LEU A 266 3.63 3.52 3.90
N SER A 267 2.86 2.59 4.46
CA SER A 267 2.56 1.31 3.81
C SER A 267 1.89 1.48 2.44
N GLU A 268 2.01 0.49 1.56
CA GLU A 268 1.32 0.47 0.26
C GLU A 268 1.71 1.65 -0.67
N ASN A 269 2.93 2.17 -0.54
CA ASN A 269 3.54 3.13 -1.47
C ASN A 269 4.45 2.46 -2.51
N PHE A 270 5.06 3.25 -3.38
CA PHE A 270 5.95 2.82 -4.47
C PHE A 270 7.42 3.19 -4.19
N ILE A 271 7.80 3.29 -2.92
CA ILE A 271 9.15 3.66 -2.51
C ILE A 271 10.12 2.57 -2.97
N GLU A 272 11.16 2.96 -3.71
CA GLU A 272 12.12 2.01 -4.31
C GLU A 272 13.27 1.67 -3.37
N GLU A 273 13.75 2.67 -2.62
CA GLU A 273 14.84 2.55 -1.66
C GLU A 273 14.59 3.40 -0.41
N ILE A 274 15.11 2.92 0.73
CA ILE A 274 15.18 3.69 1.98
C ILE A 274 16.66 3.94 2.30
N THR A 275 17.00 5.21 2.51
CA THR A 275 18.37 5.68 2.71
C THR A 275 18.55 6.28 4.10
N HIS A 276 19.79 6.63 4.46
CA HIS A 276 20.13 7.29 5.72
C HIS A 276 19.54 8.70 5.91
N GLU A 277 18.90 9.26 4.88
CA GLU A 277 18.23 10.56 4.92
C GLU A 277 16.71 10.42 5.07
N SER A 278 16.15 9.23 4.78
CA SER A 278 14.71 9.02 4.66
C SER A 278 13.91 9.35 5.92
N PHE A 279 14.45 9.09 7.11
CA PHE A 279 13.78 9.35 8.39
C PHE A 279 14.52 10.37 9.25
N ASN A 280 15.31 11.25 8.62
CA ASN A 280 16.06 12.27 9.34
C ASN A 280 15.11 13.14 10.19
N GLY A 281 15.49 13.46 11.42
CA GLY A 281 14.70 14.31 12.32
C GLY A 281 13.57 13.60 13.11
N LEU A 282 13.17 12.38 12.75
CA LEU A 282 12.06 11.65 13.39
C LEU A 282 12.46 10.95 14.71
N LYS A 283 12.97 11.73 15.67
CA LYS A 283 13.62 11.23 16.91
C LYS A 283 12.65 10.62 17.92
N ASP A 284 11.42 11.12 17.95
CA ASP A 284 10.37 10.67 18.86
C ASP A 284 9.49 9.55 18.26
N LEU A 285 9.84 9.07 17.06
CA LEU A 285 9.03 8.09 16.35
C LEU A 285 9.03 6.75 17.08
N LYS A 286 7.82 6.30 17.43
CA LYS A 286 7.58 5.04 18.16
C LYS A 286 7.08 3.94 17.25
N THR A 287 6.26 4.28 16.26
CA THR A 287 5.66 3.31 15.34
C THR A 287 5.95 3.71 13.90
N LEU A 288 6.64 2.83 13.18
CA LEU A 288 6.92 2.98 11.76
C LEU A 288 6.34 1.78 11.00
N ASN A 289 5.46 2.06 10.05
CA ASN A 289 4.93 1.06 9.12
C ASN A 289 5.35 1.37 7.69
N ILE A 290 6.23 0.53 7.15
CA ILE A 290 6.75 0.53 5.79
C ILE A 290 6.47 -0.80 5.08
N SER A 291 5.29 -1.38 5.36
CA SER A 291 4.85 -2.64 4.76
C SER A 291 4.27 -2.48 3.35
N LYS A 292 4.24 -3.59 2.60
CA LYS A 292 3.56 -3.72 1.29
C LYS A 292 3.98 -2.67 0.24
N MET A 293 5.20 -2.15 0.32
CA MET A 293 5.80 -1.33 -0.72
C MET A 293 6.18 -2.22 -1.90
N SER A 294 5.45 -2.07 -3.00
CA SER A 294 5.54 -2.97 -4.15
C SER A 294 6.88 -2.88 -4.90
N GLU A 295 7.58 -1.74 -4.76
CA GLU A 295 8.83 -1.44 -5.45
C GLU A 295 10.07 -1.43 -4.54
N LEU A 296 9.91 -1.57 -3.23
CA LEU A 296 11.02 -1.48 -2.27
C LEU A 296 11.99 -2.66 -2.48
N ARG A 297 13.24 -2.35 -2.81
CA ARG A 297 14.30 -3.34 -3.07
C ARG A 297 15.36 -3.40 -1.99
N GLU A 298 15.68 -2.24 -1.43
CA GLU A 298 16.79 -2.08 -0.51
C GLU A 298 16.48 -1.07 0.61
N ILE A 299 16.87 -1.46 1.83
CA ILE A 299 16.98 -0.56 2.98
C ILE A 299 18.46 -0.48 3.33
N LYS A 300 19.07 0.68 3.03
CA LYS A 300 20.52 0.92 3.12
C LYS A 300 20.98 1.08 4.58
N ASP A 301 22.29 0.95 4.77
CA ASP A 301 22.93 1.26 6.05
C ASP A 301 22.65 2.72 6.48
N GLY A 302 22.49 2.94 7.78
CA GLY A 302 22.13 4.25 8.32
C GLY A 302 20.63 4.60 8.24
N ALA A 303 19.79 3.80 7.60
CA ALA A 303 18.37 4.13 7.35
C ALA A 303 17.57 4.42 8.64
N PHE A 304 17.89 3.74 9.74
CA PHE A 304 17.16 3.86 11.00
C PHE A 304 17.95 4.59 12.09
N LYS A 305 19.08 5.22 11.75
CA LYS A 305 20.04 5.77 12.71
C LYS A 305 19.46 6.79 13.71
N GLU A 306 18.46 7.58 13.31
CA GLU A 306 17.82 8.62 14.15
C GLU A 306 16.62 8.10 14.95
N LEU A 307 16.13 6.88 14.67
CA LEU A 307 14.89 6.34 15.24
C LEU A 307 15.10 5.76 16.65
N HIS A 308 15.67 6.54 17.55
CA HIS A 308 16.08 6.10 18.89
C HIS A 308 14.89 5.66 19.78
N SER A 309 13.71 6.23 19.55
CA SER A 309 12.49 5.96 20.33
C SER A 309 11.63 4.83 19.78
N LEU A 310 12.08 4.13 18.73
CA LEU A 310 11.25 3.19 17.98
C LEU A 310 10.86 1.98 18.83
N GLU A 311 9.56 1.72 18.91
CA GLU A 311 8.97 0.60 19.65
C GLU A 311 8.40 -0.46 18.68
N VAL A 312 7.90 -0.03 17.52
CA VAL A 312 7.22 -0.89 16.53
C VAL A 312 7.76 -0.59 15.13
N LEU A 313 8.36 -1.60 14.51
CA LEU A 313 8.78 -1.57 13.10
C LEU A 313 8.06 -2.67 12.32
N ILE A 314 7.20 -2.25 11.39
CA ILE A 314 6.49 -3.15 10.47
C ILE A 314 7.01 -2.92 9.05
N CYS A 315 7.72 -3.90 8.52
CA CYS A 315 8.34 -3.89 7.20
C CYS A 315 8.01 -5.18 6.44
N SER A 316 6.77 -5.68 6.59
CA SER A 316 6.33 -6.93 5.98
C SER A 316 5.71 -6.75 4.59
N GLY A 317 5.72 -7.82 3.79
CA GLY A 317 5.03 -7.82 2.49
C GLY A 317 5.70 -7.00 1.38
N ASN A 318 6.95 -6.57 1.55
CA ASN A 318 7.76 -5.91 0.52
C ASN A 318 8.40 -6.96 -0.39
N LYS A 319 7.63 -7.45 -1.37
CA LYS A 319 8.00 -8.62 -2.20
C LYS A 319 9.30 -8.50 -2.99
N LYS A 320 9.83 -7.28 -3.21
CA LYS A 320 11.09 -7.03 -3.92
C LYS A 320 12.28 -6.78 -2.97
N LEU A 321 12.02 -6.63 -1.67
CA LEU A 321 13.03 -6.28 -0.67
C LEU A 321 13.94 -7.48 -0.43
N ASN A 322 15.18 -7.37 -0.90
CA ASN A 322 16.19 -8.43 -0.82
C ASN A 322 17.46 -8.01 -0.07
N SER A 323 17.61 -6.72 0.24
CA SER A 323 18.73 -6.13 0.98
C SER A 323 18.19 -5.28 2.13
N LEU A 324 18.56 -5.63 3.37
CA LEU A 324 18.16 -4.92 4.58
C LEU A 324 19.33 -4.88 5.56
N TYR A 325 19.84 -3.68 5.80
CA TYR A 325 20.88 -3.42 6.81
C TYR A 325 20.24 -3.13 8.18
N LEU A 326 20.71 -3.83 9.21
CA LEU A 326 20.12 -3.86 10.55
C LEU A 326 21.05 -3.36 11.66
N ALA A 327 22.23 -2.81 11.33
CA ALA A 327 23.20 -2.37 12.32
C ALA A 327 22.62 -1.32 13.29
N ASP A 328 21.80 -0.39 12.79
CA ASP A 328 21.18 0.63 13.64
C ASP A 328 20.06 0.09 14.52
N ILE A 329 19.35 -0.95 14.07
CA ILE A 329 18.27 -1.58 14.84
C ILE A 329 18.81 -2.18 16.14
N LEU A 330 20.06 -2.66 16.16
CA LEU A 330 20.71 -3.16 17.38
C LEU A 330 20.84 -2.08 18.47
N LYS A 331 20.87 -0.80 18.10
CA LYS A 331 21.00 0.33 19.03
C LYS A 331 19.66 0.78 19.62
N ILE A 332 18.54 0.24 19.13
CA ILE A 332 17.20 0.64 19.56
C ILE A 332 16.78 -0.19 20.78
N GLU A 333 16.93 0.39 21.97
CA GLU A 333 16.67 -0.32 23.23
C GLU A 333 15.18 -0.60 23.48
N HIS A 334 14.28 0.19 22.91
CA HIS A 334 12.85 0.14 23.19
C HIS A 334 12.03 -0.70 22.21
N LEU A 335 12.67 -1.38 21.26
CA LEU A 335 11.97 -2.14 20.21
C LEU A 335 11.19 -3.33 20.80
N LYS A 336 9.87 -3.34 20.58
CA LYS A 336 8.90 -4.34 21.06
C LYS A 336 8.39 -5.24 19.94
N VAL A 337 8.18 -4.69 18.76
CA VAL A 337 7.65 -5.41 17.60
C VAL A 337 8.58 -5.17 16.42
N PHE A 338 9.07 -6.26 15.84
CA PHE A 338 9.87 -6.24 14.62
C PHE A 338 9.33 -7.25 13.62
N ASP A 339 8.70 -6.76 12.56
CA ASP A 339 8.10 -7.58 11.52
C ASP A 339 8.78 -7.35 10.17
N ILE A 340 9.51 -8.36 9.70
CA ILE A 340 10.13 -8.40 8.36
C ILE A 340 9.64 -9.63 7.58
N SER A 341 8.45 -10.11 7.90
CA SER A 341 7.83 -11.25 7.22
C SER A 341 7.44 -10.95 5.77
N HIS A 342 7.30 -11.99 4.96
CA HIS A 342 6.79 -11.90 3.58
C HIS A 342 7.56 -10.93 2.67
N ASN A 343 8.89 -10.87 2.82
CA ASN A 343 9.79 -10.15 1.93
C ASN A 343 10.57 -11.14 1.03
N ASN A 344 11.64 -10.67 0.39
CA ASN A 344 12.53 -11.50 -0.42
C ASN A 344 13.94 -11.57 0.19
N LEU A 345 14.03 -11.56 1.53
CA LEU A 345 15.29 -11.57 2.27
C LEU A 345 15.87 -12.99 2.31
N THR A 346 17.16 -13.09 2.01
CA THR A 346 17.90 -14.36 2.10
C THR A 346 18.74 -14.47 3.36
N THR A 347 19.06 -13.36 4.01
CA THR A 347 19.90 -13.31 5.21
C THR A 347 19.57 -12.09 6.07
N LEU A 348 20.05 -12.09 7.31
CA LEU A 348 19.97 -10.95 8.22
C LEU A 348 21.32 -10.25 8.22
N ASN A 349 21.37 -8.96 7.86
CA ASN A 349 22.63 -8.24 7.73
C ASN A 349 22.79 -7.20 8.84
N PHE A 350 23.51 -7.57 9.90
CA PHE A 350 23.83 -6.67 11.01
C PHE A 350 25.17 -5.91 10.84
N GLY A 351 25.78 -5.96 9.65
CA GLY A 351 27.11 -5.39 9.39
C GLY A 351 28.26 -6.30 9.85
N GLU A 352 29.49 -5.78 9.80
CA GLU A 352 30.66 -6.49 10.32
C GLU A 352 30.60 -6.56 11.84
N ILE A 353 30.29 -7.76 12.35
CA ILE A 353 30.23 -8.07 13.78
C ILE A 353 31.55 -7.73 14.47
N GLU A 354 32.68 -7.64 13.76
CA GLU A 354 33.98 -7.27 14.32
C GLU A 354 34.05 -5.82 14.86
N GLU A 355 33.29 -4.86 14.31
CA GLU A 355 33.21 -3.51 14.91
C GLU A 355 32.28 -3.49 16.12
N VAL A 356 31.24 -4.32 16.10
CA VAL A 356 30.36 -4.55 17.26
C VAL A 356 31.17 -5.19 18.40
N ASP A 357 31.94 -6.24 18.11
CA ASP A 357 32.83 -6.95 19.06
C ASP A 357 34.05 -6.11 19.51
N LYS A 358 34.58 -5.17 18.71
CA LYS A 358 35.68 -4.28 19.14
C LYS A 358 35.26 -3.27 20.21
N SER A 359 33.97 -2.91 20.26
CA SER A 359 33.42 -2.10 21.36
C SER A 359 33.08 -2.93 22.60
N LEU A 360 32.92 -4.25 22.41
CA LEU A 360 32.49 -5.23 23.41
C LEU A 360 33.67 -6.10 23.83
N ASN A 361 34.54 -5.56 24.68
CA ASN A 361 35.52 -6.38 25.40
C ASN A 361 34.78 -7.35 26.33
N SER A 362 34.57 -8.58 25.84
CA SER A 362 34.25 -9.84 26.56
C SER A 362 32.81 -10.38 26.50
N SER A 363 32.75 -11.65 26.07
CA SER A 363 31.79 -12.70 26.42
C SER A 363 30.38 -12.67 25.80
N LYS A 364 29.83 -13.88 25.64
CA LYS A 364 28.44 -14.24 25.31
C LYS A 364 27.37 -13.43 26.07
N ILE A 365 27.74 -12.83 27.20
CA ILE A 365 26.91 -12.05 28.13
C ILE A 365 26.46 -10.71 27.53
N GLU A 366 27.19 -10.12 26.58
CA GLU A 366 26.79 -8.82 25.99
C GLU A 366 25.81 -8.96 24.83
N ARG A 367 25.82 -10.10 24.11
CA ARG A 367 24.80 -10.42 23.10
C ARG A 367 23.40 -10.55 23.73
N GLU A 368 23.33 -10.85 25.03
CA GLU A 368 22.09 -10.91 25.80
C GLU A 368 21.44 -9.54 26.06
N LYS A 369 22.11 -8.45 25.73
CA LYS A 369 21.59 -7.08 25.90
C LYS A 369 20.69 -6.64 24.74
N PHE A 370 20.93 -7.15 23.52
CA PHE A 370 20.16 -6.75 22.34
C PHE A 370 18.74 -7.31 22.39
N PHE A 371 17.76 -6.54 21.88
CA PHE A 371 16.36 -6.96 21.80
C PHE A 371 15.72 -7.41 23.12
N LYS A 372 16.22 -6.93 24.27
CA LYS A 372 15.70 -7.28 25.61
C LYS A 372 14.19 -7.03 25.75
N ASN A 373 13.68 -6.01 25.08
CA ASN A 373 12.27 -5.60 25.12
C ASN A 373 11.44 -6.15 23.95
N LEU A 374 12.02 -7.00 23.08
CA LEU A 374 11.35 -7.50 21.88
C LEU A 374 10.37 -8.63 22.25
N HIS A 375 9.08 -8.38 22.03
CA HIS A 375 8.00 -9.33 22.34
C HIS A 375 7.50 -10.07 21.09
N THR A 376 7.57 -9.41 19.92
CA THR A 376 7.09 -9.96 18.64
C THR A 376 8.20 -9.84 17.60
N LEU A 377 8.63 -10.99 17.08
CA LEU A 377 9.53 -11.08 15.93
C LEU A 377 8.86 -11.93 14.85
N LYS A 378 8.75 -11.39 13.64
CA LYS A 378 8.20 -12.10 12.47
C LYS A 378 9.21 -12.15 11.34
N LEU A 379 9.51 -13.36 10.89
CA LEU A 379 10.55 -13.68 9.90
C LEU A 379 10.03 -14.58 8.77
N GLU A 380 8.82 -15.09 8.89
CA GLU A 380 8.18 -16.03 7.97
C GLU A 380 8.02 -15.47 6.55
N GLY A 381 7.81 -16.34 5.56
CA GLY A 381 7.55 -15.92 4.19
C GLY A 381 8.75 -15.30 3.45
N ASN A 382 9.98 -15.50 3.93
CA ASN A 382 11.23 -15.09 3.27
C ASN A 382 12.02 -16.32 2.78
N PRO A 383 12.74 -16.22 1.64
CA PRO A 383 13.57 -17.30 1.10
C PRO A 383 14.93 -17.42 1.82
N TRP A 384 14.92 -17.75 3.11
CA TRP A 384 16.12 -17.75 3.94
C TRP A 384 17.21 -18.73 3.44
N HIS A 385 18.42 -18.22 3.27
CA HIS A 385 19.64 -18.99 3.02
C HIS A 385 20.32 -19.33 4.35
N CYS A 386 20.15 -20.56 4.80
CA CYS A 386 20.63 -21.09 6.07
C CYS A 386 22.12 -21.47 6.02
N ASP A 387 22.97 -20.46 5.92
CA ASP A 387 24.41 -20.55 6.07
C ASP A 387 24.88 -20.15 7.48
N CYS A 388 26.19 -20.05 7.67
CA CYS A 388 26.73 -19.60 8.93
C CYS A 388 26.38 -18.15 9.29
N LYS A 389 26.18 -17.28 8.29
CA LYS A 389 25.88 -15.87 8.52
C LYS A 389 24.55 -15.74 9.24
N ILE A 390 23.48 -16.34 8.70
CA ILE A 390 22.16 -16.24 9.35
C ILE A 390 22.14 -16.96 10.70
N MET A 391 22.85 -18.09 10.86
CA MET A 391 22.95 -18.78 12.15
C MET A 391 23.54 -17.88 13.24
N LYS A 392 24.65 -17.17 12.93
CA LYS A 392 25.24 -16.17 13.83
C LYS A 392 24.29 -15.00 14.08
N SER A 393 23.59 -14.52 13.05
CA SER A 393 22.62 -13.43 13.18
C SER A 393 21.41 -13.79 14.05
N LEU A 394 20.99 -15.05 14.06
CA LEU A 394 19.89 -15.49 14.92
C LEU A 394 20.27 -15.47 16.41
N GLU A 395 21.56 -15.55 16.76
CA GLU A 395 22.02 -15.49 18.15
C GLU A 395 21.59 -14.20 18.87
N PHE A 396 21.45 -13.09 18.14
CA PHE A 396 20.97 -11.82 18.69
C PHE A 396 19.55 -11.90 19.27
N PHE A 397 18.75 -12.91 18.87
CA PHE A 397 17.38 -13.12 19.36
C PHE A 397 17.25 -14.24 20.39
N ASN A 398 18.34 -14.95 20.74
CA ASN A 398 18.31 -16.21 21.49
C ASN A 398 17.77 -16.08 22.93
N HIS A 399 17.92 -14.92 23.56
CA HIS A 399 17.49 -14.70 24.95
C HIS A 399 15.97 -14.67 25.13
N ASN A 400 15.24 -14.48 24.04
CA ASN A 400 13.77 -14.46 24.01
C ASN A 400 13.17 -15.81 23.57
N ALA A 401 13.91 -16.92 23.69
CA ALA A 401 13.47 -18.27 23.32
C ALA A 401 12.14 -18.73 23.97
N THR A 402 11.67 -18.06 25.02
CA THR A 402 10.35 -18.27 25.63
C THR A 402 9.19 -17.61 24.89
N TYR A 403 9.43 -16.62 24.01
CA TYR A 403 8.39 -15.90 23.24
C TYR A 403 8.25 -16.38 21.80
N PHE A 404 9.30 -16.98 21.21
CA PHE A 404 9.22 -17.70 19.93
C PHE A 404 8.21 -18.87 19.95
N LYS A 405 7.83 -19.36 21.13
CA LYS A 405 7.00 -20.56 21.33
C LYS A 405 5.49 -20.32 21.44
N ARG A 406 4.97 -19.10 21.23
CA ARG A 406 3.56 -18.78 21.57
C ARG A 406 2.55 -18.62 20.43
N ALA A 407 2.89 -18.99 19.20
CA ALA A 407 1.88 -19.20 18.17
C ALA A 407 2.04 -20.60 17.56
N LEU A 408 1.34 -21.58 18.15
CA LEU A 408 0.97 -22.82 17.46
C LEU A 408 0.06 -22.42 16.29
N ASN A 409 0.61 -22.03 15.14
CA ASN A 409 -0.07 -21.88 13.86
C ASN A 409 0.95 -21.82 12.72
N SER A 410 0.52 -22.13 11.51
CA SER A 410 1.23 -22.50 10.27
C SER A 410 2.37 -21.62 9.73
N ASP A 411 2.80 -20.57 10.42
CA ASP A 411 3.55 -19.45 9.84
C ASP A 411 4.95 -19.30 10.49
N GLU A 412 5.68 -20.41 10.59
CA GLU A 412 7.04 -20.40 11.13
C GLU A 412 8.08 -20.18 10.03
N ALA A 413 9.13 -19.42 10.34
CA ALA A 413 10.20 -19.10 9.40
C ALA A 413 11.12 -20.31 9.12
N ARG A 414 11.34 -20.61 7.84
CA ARG A 414 12.03 -21.83 7.38
C ARG A 414 13.15 -21.53 6.41
N CYS A 415 14.14 -22.42 6.36
CA CYS A 415 15.18 -22.43 5.36
C CYS A 415 14.65 -22.77 3.97
N GLU A 416 15.00 -21.96 2.99
CA GLU A 416 14.79 -22.25 1.56
C GLU A 416 16.03 -22.92 0.96
N THR A 417 17.21 -22.52 1.42
CA THR A 417 18.50 -23.06 0.95
C THR A 417 19.48 -23.17 2.12
N PRO A 418 20.57 -23.96 2.01
CA PRO A 418 20.84 -24.97 0.98
C PRO A 418 19.87 -26.16 1.06
N PHE A 419 19.87 -27.01 0.04
CA PHE A 419 18.94 -28.16 -0.09
C PHE A 419 18.91 -29.07 1.16
N ASP A 420 20.07 -29.30 1.78
CA ASP A 420 20.20 -30.17 2.96
C ASP A 420 19.44 -29.64 4.19
N LEU A 421 19.15 -28.33 4.21
CA LEU A 421 18.42 -27.65 5.27
C LEU A 421 17.03 -27.21 4.83
N LEU A 422 16.58 -27.56 3.63
CA LEU A 422 15.28 -27.13 3.09
C LEU A 422 14.14 -27.44 4.07
N SER A 423 13.25 -26.46 4.27
CA SER A 423 12.08 -26.51 5.18
C SER A 423 12.39 -26.67 6.67
N LYS A 424 13.67 -26.74 7.08
CA LYS A 424 14.06 -26.69 8.49
C LYS A 424 13.64 -25.35 9.09
N LEU A 425 13.16 -25.38 10.32
CA LEU A 425 12.83 -24.17 11.06
C LEU A 425 14.10 -23.39 11.40
N LEU A 426 14.08 -22.07 11.19
CA LEU A 426 15.20 -21.21 11.57
C LEU A 426 15.52 -21.32 13.07
N TYR A 427 14.49 -21.46 13.90
CA TYR A 427 14.64 -21.65 15.34
C TYR A 427 15.39 -22.94 15.70
N ASP A 428 15.14 -24.04 14.98
CA ASP A 428 15.77 -25.34 15.26
C ASP A 428 17.28 -25.32 14.99
N LEU A 429 17.76 -24.41 14.12
CA LEU A 429 19.18 -24.22 13.85
C LEU A 429 19.98 -23.80 15.10
N GLN A 430 19.30 -23.28 16.13
CA GLN A 430 19.91 -22.86 17.40
C GLN A 430 20.01 -23.99 18.43
N SER A 431 19.36 -25.14 18.21
CA SER A 431 19.34 -26.23 19.20
C SER A 431 20.70 -26.91 19.32
N GLN A 432 21.17 -27.20 20.55
CA GLN A 432 22.50 -27.78 20.82
C GLN A 432 22.78 -29.09 20.05
N SER A 433 21.75 -29.91 19.79
CA SER A 433 21.90 -31.17 19.02
C SER A 433 22.14 -30.94 17.53
N ILE A 434 21.57 -29.88 16.94
CA ILE A 434 21.84 -29.48 15.56
C ILE A 434 23.13 -28.66 15.51
N TYR A 435 23.36 -27.77 16.47
CA TYR A 435 24.54 -26.91 16.56
C TYR A 435 25.85 -27.73 16.53
N ASP A 436 25.97 -28.85 17.24
CA ASP A 436 27.20 -29.66 17.21
C ASP A 436 27.44 -30.40 15.88
N LEU A 437 26.37 -30.73 15.15
CA LEU A 437 26.41 -31.47 13.87
C LEU A 437 26.46 -30.55 12.64
N SER A 438 25.78 -29.40 12.66
CA SER A 438 25.69 -28.45 11.55
C SER A 438 26.66 -27.29 11.68
N SER A 439 26.98 -26.78 12.88
CA SER A 439 27.94 -25.66 13.02
C SER A 439 29.37 -26.10 12.66
N ASN A 440 29.75 -27.33 13.02
CA ASN A 440 31.06 -27.88 12.62
C ASN A 440 31.19 -28.15 11.12
N PHE A 441 30.08 -28.21 10.36
CA PHE A 441 30.09 -28.44 8.92
C PHE A 441 29.89 -27.15 8.10
N TYR A 442 28.97 -26.27 8.51
CA TYR A 442 28.62 -25.03 7.79
C TYR A 442 29.27 -23.76 8.37
N CYS A 443 29.60 -23.74 9.66
CA CYS A 443 30.27 -22.62 10.35
C CYS A 443 31.76 -22.85 10.66
N SER A 444 32.30 -24.02 10.30
CA SER A 444 33.73 -24.31 10.40
C SER A 444 34.49 -23.67 9.23
N ASP A 445 35.67 -23.12 9.50
CA ASP A 445 36.57 -22.56 8.48
C ASP A 445 37.07 -23.60 7.45
N GLN A 446 36.69 -24.86 7.61
CA GLN A 446 36.92 -25.90 6.61
C GLN A 446 35.89 -25.75 5.49
N LYS A 447 36.27 -25.08 4.39
CA LYS A 447 35.50 -25.10 3.13
C LYS A 447 35.00 -26.53 2.87
N PRO A 448 33.67 -26.76 2.79
CA PRO A 448 33.17 -28.08 2.47
C PRO A 448 33.78 -28.49 1.13
N LYS A 449 34.41 -29.67 1.08
CA LYS A 449 34.91 -30.22 -0.19
C LYS A 449 33.72 -30.17 -1.16
N PRO A 450 33.88 -29.63 -2.37
CA PRO A 450 32.78 -29.57 -3.33
C PRO A 450 32.17 -30.97 -3.40
N MET A 451 30.86 -31.06 -3.14
CA MET A 451 30.15 -32.32 -3.32
C MET A 451 30.50 -32.79 -4.72
N LYS A 452 31.14 -33.96 -4.80
CA LYS A 452 31.28 -34.65 -6.07
C LYS A 452 29.86 -35.05 -6.45
N ILE A 453 29.17 -34.16 -7.18
CA ILE A 453 28.03 -34.55 -7.99
C ILE A 453 28.55 -35.78 -8.74
N PRO A 454 27.92 -36.96 -8.63
CA PRO A 454 28.30 -38.08 -9.46
C PRO A 454 28.12 -37.58 -10.88
N VAL A 455 29.24 -37.19 -11.51
CA VAL A 455 29.29 -36.86 -12.93
C VAL A 455 28.71 -38.09 -13.58
N TYR A 456 27.50 -37.95 -14.12
CA TYR A 456 26.86 -39.03 -14.85
C TYR A 456 27.82 -39.36 -15.96
N ASP A 457 28.48 -40.50 -15.83
CA ASP A 457 29.43 -40.99 -16.82
C ASP A 457 28.64 -41.04 -18.13
N PRO A 458 29.02 -40.27 -19.17
CA PRO A 458 28.22 -40.19 -20.37
C PRO A 458 27.96 -41.62 -20.88
N PRO A 459 26.70 -41.94 -21.25
CA PRO A 459 26.33 -43.28 -21.66
C PRO A 459 27.26 -43.76 -22.77
N GLN A 460 27.56 -45.05 -22.82
CA GLN A 460 28.71 -45.62 -23.55
C GLN A 460 28.86 -45.15 -25.01
N PHE A 461 27.78 -44.72 -25.68
CA PHE A 461 27.77 -44.18 -27.03
C PHE A 461 28.38 -42.78 -27.20
N LEU A 462 28.47 -41.97 -26.14
CA LEU A 462 29.07 -40.63 -26.15
C LEU A 462 30.57 -40.62 -25.78
N ARG A 463 31.16 -41.79 -25.53
CA ARG A 463 32.59 -41.90 -25.21
C ARG A 463 33.41 -41.74 -26.51
N PRO A 464 34.51 -40.97 -26.50
CA PRO A 464 35.25 -40.63 -27.73
C PRO A 464 35.81 -41.86 -28.47
N LYS A 465 36.09 -42.96 -27.76
CA LYS A 465 36.50 -44.24 -28.37
C LYS A 465 35.38 -44.91 -29.18
N SER A 466 34.14 -44.82 -28.70
CA SER A 466 32.95 -45.37 -29.37
C SER A 466 32.61 -44.55 -30.61
N VAL A 467 32.70 -43.22 -30.50
CA VAL A 467 32.48 -42.28 -31.61
C VAL A 467 33.49 -42.52 -32.72
N MET A 468 34.79 -42.66 -32.38
CA MET A 468 35.83 -43.00 -33.36
C MET A 468 35.55 -44.33 -34.06
N LEU A 469 35.11 -45.36 -33.33
CA LEU A 469 34.77 -46.66 -33.92
C LEU A 469 33.62 -46.56 -34.93
N THR A 470 32.57 -45.80 -34.61
CA THR A 470 31.46 -45.54 -35.56
C THR A 470 31.92 -44.77 -36.79
N VAL A 471 32.79 -43.77 -36.64
CA VAL A 471 33.35 -43.03 -37.78
C VAL A 471 34.18 -43.95 -38.66
N PHE A 472 35.04 -44.80 -38.09
CA PHE A 472 35.81 -45.79 -38.85
C PHE A 472 34.91 -46.80 -39.58
N ALA A 473 33.83 -47.26 -38.94
CA ALA A 473 32.88 -48.18 -39.58
C ALA A 473 32.18 -47.53 -40.79
N VAL A 474 31.73 -46.28 -40.66
CA VAL A 474 31.10 -45.54 -41.77
C VAL A 474 32.09 -45.32 -42.92
N VAL A 475 33.33 -44.91 -42.61
CA VAL A 475 34.38 -44.72 -43.62
C VAL A 475 34.68 -46.03 -44.35
N ALA A 476 34.77 -47.15 -43.63
CA ALA A 476 34.99 -48.47 -44.24
C ALA A 476 33.86 -48.86 -45.21
N VAL A 477 32.60 -48.65 -44.82
CA VAL A 477 31.44 -48.93 -45.68
C VAL A 477 31.44 -48.07 -46.94
N VAL A 478 31.79 -46.78 -46.82
CA VAL A 478 31.88 -45.87 -47.98
C VAL A 478 33.00 -46.32 -48.93
N ILE A 479 34.18 -46.69 -48.42
CA ILE A 479 35.30 -47.17 -49.24
C ILE A 479 34.92 -48.46 -49.97
N VAL A 480 34.29 -49.42 -49.29
CA VAL A 480 33.81 -50.67 -49.91
C VAL A 480 32.76 -50.36 -50.99
N GLY A 481 31.84 -49.45 -50.74
CA GLY A 481 30.84 -49.00 -51.72
C GLY A 481 31.47 -48.39 -52.97
N ILE A 482 32.51 -47.56 -52.82
CA ILE A 482 33.25 -46.97 -53.93
C ILE A 482 33.98 -48.06 -54.74
N ILE A 483 34.63 -49.02 -54.08
CA ILE A 483 35.33 -50.13 -54.74
C ILE A 483 34.34 -50.98 -55.56
N ILE A 484 33.21 -51.34 -54.97
CA ILE A 484 32.15 -52.10 -55.66
C ILE A 484 31.61 -51.30 -56.85
N GLY A 485 31.34 -50.01 -56.67
CA GLY A 485 30.93 -49.11 -57.75
C GLY A 485 31.94 -49.08 -58.90
N PHE A 486 33.23 -49.02 -58.59
CA PHE A 486 34.31 -49.03 -59.59
C PHE A 486 34.37 -50.37 -60.33
N ILE A 487 34.21 -51.49 -59.63
CA ILE A 487 34.15 -52.83 -60.23
C ILE A 487 32.96 -52.94 -61.20
N ILE A 488 31.78 -52.45 -60.80
CA ILE A 488 30.58 -52.45 -61.67
C ILE A 488 30.83 -51.60 -62.92
N VAL A 489 31.45 -50.42 -62.79
CA VAL A 489 31.80 -49.56 -63.94
C VAL A 489 32.79 -50.25 -64.86
N CYS A 490 33.82 -50.92 -64.32
CA CYS A 490 34.78 -51.70 -65.11
C CYS A 490 34.12 -52.86 -65.86
N ILE A 491 33.21 -53.60 -65.20
CA ILE A 491 32.44 -54.68 -65.82
C ILE A 491 31.54 -54.13 -66.93
N LYS A 492 30.81 -53.05 -66.67
CA LYS A 492 29.95 -52.39 -67.67
C LYS A 492 30.75 -51.89 -68.87
N ARG A 493 31.94 -51.32 -68.63
CA ARG A 493 32.84 -50.86 -69.69
C ARG A 493 33.40 -52.02 -70.52
N ARG A 494 33.64 -53.18 -69.90
CA ARG A 494 34.10 -54.41 -70.57
C ARG A 494 32.98 -55.11 -71.36
N LEU A 495 31.75 -55.12 -70.84
CA LEU A 495 30.57 -55.60 -71.57
C LEU A 495 30.28 -54.73 -72.80
N LYS A 496 30.38 -53.40 -72.65
CA LYS A 496 30.21 -52.46 -73.77
C LYS A 496 31.32 -52.54 -74.82
N ALA A 497 32.52 -53.00 -74.45
CA ALA A 497 33.62 -53.26 -75.38
C ALA A 497 33.44 -54.60 -76.13
N ASN A 498 32.73 -55.57 -75.56
CA ASN A 498 32.44 -56.87 -76.19
C ASN A 498 31.18 -56.85 -77.08
N GLU A 499 30.29 -55.86 -76.96
CA GLU A 499 29.12 -55.69 -77.85
C GLU A 499 29.44 -55.00 -79.18
N TYR A 500 30.67 -54.52 -79.40
CA TYR A 500 31.09 -53.87 -80.67
C TYR A 500 31.90 -54.76 -81.61
N SER A 501 31.74 -56.08 -81.51
CA SER A 501 32.24 -57.04 -82.50
C SER A 501 31.22 -58.14 -82.78
N ASN A 502 30.09 -57.78 -83.40
CA ASN A 502 29.53 -58.53 -84.54
C ASN A 502 28.32 -57.79 -85.15
N ASN A 503 28.45 -57.49 -86.45
CA ASN A 503 27.48 -56.82 -87.31
C ASN A 503 26.10 -57.51 -87.35
N SER A 504 25.02 -56.74 -87.19
CA SER A 504 23.91 -56.73 -88.16
C SER A 504 23.01 -55.50 -88.00
N ASN A 505 22.49 -55.06 -89.14
CA ASN A 505 21.84 -53.78 -89.47
C ASN A 505 20.43 -53.55 -88.85
N PRO A 506 19.86 -52.33 -88.96
CA PRO A 506 18.88 -51.80 -88.03
C PRO A 506 17.43 -52.17 -88.39
N ILE A 507 16.56 -52.29 -87.39
CA ILE A 507 15.11 -52.37 -87.57
C ILE A 507 14.46 -51.07 -87.09
N ARG A 508 13.68 -50.49 -87.99
CA ARG A 508 12.92 -49.25 -87.88
C ARG A 508 11.45 -49.62 -87.62
N TYR A 509 10.86 -49.18 -86.52
CA TYR A 509 9.41 -48.97 -86.37
C TYR A 509 9.23 -47.81 -85.36
N THR A 510 9.01 -46.59 -85.89
CA THR A 510 7.72 -45.85 -85.92
C THR A 510 7.26 -45.32 -84.58
N ALA A 511 7.30 -44.00 -84.48
CA ALA A 511 6.69 -43.19 -83.45
C ALA A 511 5.17 -43.15 -83.57
N VAL A 512 4.47 -43.09 -82.43
CA VAL A 512 3.28 -42.25 -82.18
C VAL A 512 3.37 -41.89 -80.68
N ARG A 513 3.84 -40.67 -80.36
CA ARG A 513 3.04 -39.48 -79.99
C ARG A 513 2.15 -39.73 -78.78
N ASP A 514 2.53 -39.14 -77.66
CA ASP A 514 1.99 -37.86 -77.12
C ASP A 514 0.69 -38.15 -76.34
N SER A 515 0.56 -37.75 -75.09
CA SER A 515 0.48 -36.32 -74.76
C SER A 515 0.29 -36.15 -73.25
N THR A 516 1.00 -35.15 -72.69
CA THR A 516 0.51 -34.09 -71.77
C THR A 516 -0.23 -34.51 -70.47
N VAL A 517 -0.11 -33.90 -69.29
CA VAL A 517 0.35 -32.58 -68.83
C VAL A 517 0.19 -32.60 -67.29
N SER A 518 1.24 -32.18 -66.58
CA SER A 518 1.26 -31.17 -65.51
C SER A 518 0.26 -31.14 -64.31
N ASN A 519 0.80 -30.53 -63.24
CA ASN A 519 0.20 -29.92 -62.03
C ASN A 519 0.15 -30.85 -60.81
N ILE A 520 0.98 -30.63 -59.77
CA ILE A 520 0.88 -29.60 -58.71
C ILE A 520 -0.48 -29.62 -58.02
N ALA A 521 -0.52 -30.11 -56.78
CA ALA A 521 -1.20 -29.46 -55.66
C ALA A 521 -0.87 -30.14 -54.31
N ASN A 522 -0.69 -29.28 -53.31
CA ASN A 522 -0.58 -29.56 -51.87
C ASN A 522 -1.78 -30.33 -51.30
N ILE A 523 -1.65 -30.90 -50.10
CA ILE A 523 -2.44 -30.55 -48.89
C ILE A 523 -1.84 -31.25 -47.63
N PRO A 524 -1.77 -30.55 -46.48
CA PRO A 524 -1.39 -31.07 -45.15
C PRO A 524 -2.63 -31.37 -44.27
N TYR A 525 -2.51 -32.13 -43.17
CA TYR A 525 -3.42 -32.10 -41.98
C TYR A 525 -2.73 -32.87 -40.83
N GLN A 526 -2.34 -32.27 -39.69
CA GLN A 526 -3.07 -31.74 -38.50
C GLN A 526 -3.34 -32.78 -37.38
N GLN A 527 -3.04 -32.33 -36.17
CA GLN A 527 -3.21 -32.91 -34.81
C GLN A 527 -4.68 -33.16 -34.42
N PRO A 528 -4.94 -33.84 -33.28
CA PRO A 528 -5.05 -33.15 -31.99
C PRO A 528 -3.86 -33.33 -31.03
#